data_AF-A0AAE6JGX4-F1
#
_entry.id   AF-A0AAE6JGX4-F1
#
_cell.length_a   1.000
_cell.length_b   1.000
_cell.length_c   1.000
_cell.angle_alpha   90.00
_cell.angle_beta   90.00
_cell.angle_gamma   90.00
#
_symmetry.space_group_name_H-M   'P 1'
#
loop_
_entity.id
_entity.type
_entity.pdbx_description
1 polymer ?
#
loop_
_entity_poly.entity_id
_entity_poly.type
_entity_poly.pdbx_seq_one_letter_code
_entity_poly.pdbx_strand_id
1 'polypeptide(L)' 'MLKPGEHIEGTPTELQALLDNDAEARAFFESLSKSYKQGYCDWVGSAKQEATRKVRADKALIMLRNKQKTLKN' A
#
# COMPACT_ATOMS: atom_id res chain seq x y z
N MET A 1 13.75 3.46 -6.61
CA MET A 1 13.36 2.15 -7.16
C MET A 1 14.05 1.13 -6.30
N LEU A 2 13.30 0.14 -5.83
CA LEU A 2 13.81 -0.97 -5.05
C LEU A 2 14.77 -1.80 -5.90
N LYS A 3 15.81 -2.35 -5.30
CA LYS A 3 16.65 -3.35 -5.97
C LYS A 3 15.88 -4.67 -6.10
N PRO A 4 16.24 -5.55 -7.05
CA PRO A 4 15.65 -6.88 -7.14
C PRO A 4 15.79 -7.63 -5.80
N GLY A 5 14.68 -8.16 -5.30
CA GLY A 5 14.62 -8.87 -4.01
C GLY A 5 14.53 -7.97 -2.77
N GLU A 6 14.53 -6.64 -2.94
CA GLU A 6 14.35 -5.69 -1.86
C GLU A 6 12.86 -5.38 -1.66
N HIS A 7 12.46 -5.32 -0.39
CA HIS A 7 11.10 -5.04 0.04
C HIS A 7 11.09 -3.87 1.01
N ILE A 8 10.03 -3.08 0.98
CA ILE A 8 9.78 -2.06 2.00
C ILE A 8 9.44 -2.77 3.30
N GLU A 9 10.20 -2.47 4.35
CA GLU A 9 9.91 -2.99 5.67
C GLU A 9 8.69 -2.28 6.28
N GLY A 10 7.73 -3.06 6.75
CA GLY A 10 6.50 -2.55 7.34
C GLY A 10 5.59 -1.82 6.34
N THR A 11 4.62 -1.09 6.88
CA THR A 11 3.68 -0.29 6.10
C THR A 11 4.19 1.15 6.00
N PRO A 12 4.36 1.72 4.78
CA PRO A 12 4.77 3.12 4.62
C PRO A 12 3.85 4.07 5.36
N THR A 13 4.42 5.11 5.98
CA THR A 13 3.68 6.10 6.78
C THR A 13 2.50 6.70 6.01
N GLU A 14 2.68 7.01 4.73
CA GLU A 14 1.61 7.59 3.90
C GLU A 14 0.42 6.63 3.73
N LEU A 15 0.68 5.33 3.62
CA LEU A 15 -0.39 4.32 3.53
C LEU A 15 -0.99 4.03 4.90
N GLN A 16 -0.16 3.93 5.94
CA GLN A 16 -0.62 3.66 7.31
C GLN A 16 -1.59 4.74 7.79
N ALA A 17 -1.26 6.02 7.57
CA ALA A 17 -2.13 7.13 7.96
C ALA A 17 -3.51 7.06 7.30
N LEU A 18 -3.61 6.60 6.04
CA LEU A 18 -4.89 6.42 5.37
C LEU A 18 -5.67 5.22 5.92
N LEU A 19 -4.98 4.10 6.20
CA LEU A 19 -5.60 2.91 6.79
C LEU A 19 -6.11 3.17 8.21
N ASP A 20 -5.40 3.98 9.00
CA ASP A 20 -5.84 4.35 10.35
C ASP A 20 -7.14 5.16 10.35
N ASN A 21 -7.42 5.89 9.27
CA ASN A 21 -8.63 6.69 9.10
C ASN A 21 -9.72 6.00 8.27
N ASP A 22 -9.50 4.75 7.83
CA ASP A 22 -10.45 4.01 7.01
C ASP A 22 -10.58 2.56 7.44
N ALA A 23 -11.60 2.29 8.25
CA ALA A 23 -11.83 0.97 8.82
C ALA A 23 -12.12 -0.12 7.76
N GLU A 24 -12.76 0.23 6.64
CA GLU A 24 -13.11 -0.73 5.59
C GLU A 24 -11.86 -1.18 4.82
N ALA A 25 -11.08 -0.21 4.33
CA ALA A 25 -9.83 -0.47 3.65
C ALA A 25 -8.82 -1.17 4.56
N ARG A 26 -8.76 -0.78 5.85
CA ARG A 26 -7.93 -1.43 6.85
C ARG A 26 -8.32 -2.89 7.05
N ALA A 27 -9.59 -3.18 7.28
CA ALA A 27 -10.05 -4.55 7.48
C ALA A 27 -9.73 -5.44 6.28
N PHE A 28 -9.95 -4.92 5.06
CA PHE A 28 -9.59 -5.65 3.85
C PHE A 28 -8.07 -5.85 3.74
N PHE A 29 -7.27 -4.79 3.93
CA PHE A 29 -5.82 -4.85 3.91
C PHE A 29 -5.28 -5.88 4.93
N GLU A 30 -5.79 -5.87 6.17
CA GLU A 30 -5.40 -6.81 7.22
C GLU A 30 -5.76 -8.27 6.88
N SER A 31 -6.84 -8.50 6.13
CA SER A 31 -7.23 -9.84 5.65
C SER A 31 -6.30 -10.40 4.55
N LEU A 32 -5.52 -9.54 3.89
CA LEU A 32 -4.62 -9.97 2.82
C LEU A 32 -3.46 -10.82 3.36
N SER A 33 -2.97 -11.75 2.54
CA SER A 33 -1.74 -12.47 2.82
C SER A 33 -0.53 -11.52 2.85
N LYS A 34 0.56 -11.95 3.49
CA LYS A 34 1.80 -11.17 3.57
C LYS A 34 2.28 -10.68 2.21
N SER A 35 2.24 -11.53 1.17
CA SER A 35 2.70 -11.16 -0.18
C SER A 35 1.86 -10.06 -0.84
N TYR A 36 0.54 -10.05 -0.64
CA TYR A 36 -0.31 -8.99 -1.17
C TYR A 36 -0.13 -7.68 -0.41
N LYS A 37 -0.02 -7.72 0.93
CA LYS A 37 0.33 -6.55 1.75
C LYS A 37 1.66 -5.95 1.30
N GLN A 38 2.67 -6.81 1.08
CA GLN A 38 3.98 -6.40 0.61
C GLN A 38 3.92 -5.71 -0.75
N GLY A 39 3.11 -6.20 -1.69
CA GLY A 39 2.94 -5.55 -3.00
C GLY A 39 2.45 -4.10 -2.90
N TYR A 40 1.49 -3.83 -2.02
CA TYR A 40 1.04 -2.46 -1.74
C TYR A 40 2.13 -1.61 -1.08
N CYS A 41 2.80 -2.17 -0.06
CA CYS A 41 3.87 -1.47 0.68
C CYS A 41 5.05 -1.13 -0.23
N ASP A 42 5.48 -2.08 -1.06
CA ASP A 42 6.56 -1.89 -2.04
C ASP A 42 6.20 -0.83 -3.08
N TRP A 43 4.97 -0.86 -3.59
CA TRP A 43 4.56 0.11 -4.60
C TRP A 43 4.51 1.53 -4.04
N VAL A 44 3.93 1.72 -2.86
CA VAL A 44 3.90 3.04 -2.21
C VAL A 44 5.32 3.44 -1.80
N GLY A 45 6.01 2.64 -1.00
CA GLY A 45 7.30 2.98 -0.39
C GLY A 45 8.48 3.05 -1.37
N SER A 46 8.41 2.38 -2.53
CA SER A 46 9.50 2.44 -3.53
C SER A 46 9.68 3.81 -4.20
N ALA A 47 8.70 4.72 -4.05
CA ALA A 47 8.76 6.07 -4.59
C ALA A 47 9.74 6.94 -3.79
N LYS A 48 10.71 7.54 -4.49
CA LYS A 48 11.74 8.39 -3.87
C LYS A 48 11.16 9.69 -3.31
N GLN A 49 10.17 10.26 -3.98
CA GLN A 49 9.54 11.52 -3.60
C GLN A 49 8.31 11.27 -2.74
N GLU A 50 8.20 12.01 -1.63
CA GLU A 50 7.06 11.93 -0.72
C GLU A 50 5.73 12.23 -1.42
N ALA A 51 5.69 13.26 -2.29
CA ALA A 51 4.50 13.58 -3.06
C ALA A 51 4.00 12.38 -3.89
N THR A 52 4.91 11.62 -4.49
CA THR A 52 4.55 10.40 -5.23
C THR A 52 4.07 9.30 -4.30
N ARG A 53 4.64 9.15 -3.10
CA ARG A 53 4.15 8.18 -2.10
C ARG A 53 2.72 8.49 -1.68
N LYS A 54 2.40 9.76 -1.41
CA LYS A 54 1.04 10.21 -1.10
C LYS A 54 0.04 9.86 -2.20
N VAL A 55 0.35 10.22 -3.46
CA VAL A 55 -0.51 9.89 -4.61
C VAL A 55 -0.71 8.38 -4.76
N ARG A 56 0.34 7.58 -4.56
CA ARG A 56 0.21 6.10 -4.61
C ARG A 56 -0.59 5.55 -3.43
N ALA A 57 -0.42 6.11 -2.23
CA ALA A 57 -1.17 5.72 -1.05
C ALA A 57 -2.68 6.01 -1.22
N ASP A 58 -3.04 7.18 -1.75
CA ASP A 58 -4.42 7.52 -2.07
C ASP A 58 -5.03 6.53 -3.07
N LYS A 59 -4.28 6.19 -4.12
CA LYS A 59 -4.73 5.19 -5.09
C LYS A 59 -4.84 3.80 -4.47
N ALA A 60 -3.89 3.39 -3.63
CA ALA A 60 -3.94 2.13 -2.90
C ALA A 60 -5.19 2.04 -2.01
N LEU A 61 -5.55 3.13 -1.33
CA LEU A 61 -6.75 3.20 -0.50
C LEU A 61 -8.01 2.91 -1.32
N ILE A 62 -8.16 3.54 -2.50
CA ILE A 62 -9.29 3.30 -3.40
C ILE A 62 -9.36 1.82 -3.81
N MET A 63 -8.23 1.21 -4.16
CA MET A 63 -8.17 -0.20 -4.56
C MET A 63 -8.55 -1.14 -3.39
N LEU A 64 -8.09 -0.83 -2.18
CA LEU A 64 -8.39 -1.61 -0.98
C LEU A 64 -9.87 -1.52 -0.59
N ARG A 65 -10.48 -0.33 -0.67
CA ARG A 65 -11.95 -0.16 -0.53
C ARG A 65 -12.70 -1.02 -1.55
N ASN A 66 -12.19 -1.10 -2.78
CA ASN A 66 -12.76 -1.94 -3.83
C ASN A 66 -12.42 -3.44 -3.70
N LYS A 67 -11.82 -3.86 -2.57
CA LYS A 67 -11.42 -5.26 -2.29
C LYS A 67 -10.49 -5.85 -3.34
N GLN A 68 -9.65 -5.01 -3.96
CA GLN A 68 -8.67 -5.45 -4.95
C GLN A 68 -7.40 -5.96 -4.25
N LYS A 69 -7.04 -7.22 -4.50
CA LYS A 69 -5.86 -7.85 -3.86
C LYS A 69 -4.53 -7.45 -4.51
N THR A 70 -4.56 -6.96 -5.75
CA THR A 70 -3.37 -6.66 -6.54
C THR A 70 -3.47 -5.31 -7.22
N LEU A 71 -2.32 -4.72 -7.53
CA LEU A 71 -2.19 -3.43 -8.23
C LEU A 71 -2.56 -3.46 -9.72
N LYS A 72 -3.06 -4.59 -10.22
CA LYS A 72 -3.49 -4.75 -11.61
C LYS A 72 -4.91 -4.19 -11.75
N ASN A 73 -5.11 -3.37 -12.78
CA ASN A 73 -6.44 -2.93 -13.21
C ASN A 73 -7.30 -4.13 -13.62
#